data_AF-A0A1F3K4R5-F1
#
_entry.id   AF-A0A1F3K4R5-F1
#
_cell.length_a   1.000
_cell.length_b   1.000
_cell.length_c   1.000
_cell.angle_alpha   90.00
_cell.angle_beta   90.00
_cell.angle_gamma   90.00
#
_symmetry.space_group_name_H-M   'P 1'
#
loop_
_entity.id
_entity.type
_entity.pdbx_description
1 polymer ?
#
loop_
_entity_poly.entity_id
_entity_poly.type
_entity_poly.pdbx_seq_one_letter_code
_entity_poly.pdbx_strand_id
1 'polypeptide(L)'
;MEITNICKKSQKEIVLMIDEVDKASSNIVFLDFLAILRDKYNARKKNRETEKTFKSVILAGVHDIKNLKVHIKERRLLTEDEAKLIDKTTYNSPWNVAEKFNLDMTFNPEEIATMLVEYEADYKIGMNIAEISKEIYSYTSGYPFLVSNICKVIDEELDKNWSKLGVQDAIKIILNEKGTLFDDLIKNIEHNQELYDTIYDILILGKEKIYNIDTYEKGIMYGILRKGINGKLAIHNKIFELRIYQYMISKEEAKKEVLSYEYRTNFIDELGDLKIDVVLEKFQLLMKQEYRKQDEKFYEKQARLLFLCFIRPIINGTGFYYVEPQTRQDNRMDVVITYNKKQYIIELKIWHGKVKEQKGLDQVVRYLDSQNENTGYLVLFSFNKKKEYTREWIELEGKRIFEVVV
;
A
#
# COMPACT_ATOMS: atom_id res chain seq x y z
N MET A 1 17.87 39.05 -18.36
CA MET A 1 18.07 40.33 -17.63
C MET A 1 17.01 40.57 -16.56
N GLU A 2 15.78 40.09 -16.73
CA GLU A 2 14.66 40.39 -15.84
C GLU A 2 14.82 39.89 -14.39
N ILE A 3 15.32 38.66 -14.17
CA ILE A 3 15.55 38.11 -12.81
C ILE A 3 16.43 39.04 -11.97
N THR A 4 17.53 39.53 -12.55
CA THR A 4 18.46 40.43 -11.87
C THR A 4 17.81 41.78 -11.56
N ASN A 5 16.98 42.30 -12.47
CA ASN A 5 16.26 43.55 -12.23
C ASN A 5 15.26 43.41 -11.08
N ILE A 6 14.50 42.30 -11.04
CA ILE A 6 13.58 41.99 -9.94
C ILE A 6 14.33 41.92 -8.60
N CYS A 7 15.45 41.19 -8.57
CA CYS A 7 16.25 41.05 -7.35
C CYS A 7 16.96 42.34 -6.93
N LYS A 8 17.28 43.25 -7.86
CA LYS A 8 17.86 44.57 -7.55
C LYS A 8 16.83 45.55 -6.99
N LYS A 9 15.58 45.49 -7.47
CA LYS A 9 14.49 46.34 -7.01
C LYS A 9 13.97 45.95 -5.62
N SER A 10 14.15 44.70 -5.21
CA SER A 10 13.75 44.25 -3.87
C SER A 10 14.72 44.72 -2.79
N GLN A 11 14.16 45.24 -1.70
CA GLN A 11 14.92 45.60 -0.50
C GLN A 11 15.38 44.38 0.30
N LYS A 12 14.65 43.26 0.19
CA LYS A 12 14.96 41.99 0.85
C LYS A 12 15.40 40.93 -0.16
N GLU A 13 16.16 39.95 0.32
CA GLU A 13 16.51 38.77 -0.46
C GLU A 13 15.23 38.00 -0.86
N ILE A 14 15.19 37.50 -2.10
CA ILE A 14 14.04 36.78 -2.65
C ILE A 14 14.34 35.28 -2.67
N VAL A 15 13.44 34.47 -2.13
CA VAL A 15 13.43 33.01 -2.29
C VAL A 15 12.36 32.65 -3.32
N LEU A 16 12.74 31.86 -4.33
CA LEU A 16 11.80 31.33 -5.31
C LEU A 16 11.43 29.90 -4.93
N MET A 17 10.15 29.60 -4.82
CA MET A 17 9.65 28.25 -4.59
C MET A 17 8.72 27.86 -5.74
N ILE A 18 9.01 26.73 -6.38
CA ILE A 18 8.21 26.18 -7.48
C ILE A 18 7.75 24.79 -7.04
N ASP A 19 6.45 24.66 -6.87
CA ASP A 19 5.80 23.39 -6.56
C ASP A 19 5.38 22.66 -7.85
N GLU A 20 5.16 21.34 -7.74
CA GLU A 20 4.77 20.45 -8.84
C GLU A 20 5.64 20.58 -10.10
N VAL A 21 6.96 20.67 -9.91
CA VAL A 21 7.93 20.90 -11.00
C VAL A 21 7.87 19.83 -12.10
N ASP A 22 7.35 18.65 -11.79
CA ASP A 22 7.11 17.57 -12.74
C ASP A 22 6.13 17.95 -13.86
N LYS A 23 5.14 18.83 -13.61
CA LYS A 23 4.23 19.29 -14.66
C LYS A 23 4.96 20.21 -15.64
N ALA A 24 5.80 21.10 -15.10
CA ALA A 24 6.63 22.00 -15.89
C ALA A 24 7.70 21.25 -16.69
N SER A 25 8.05 20.03 -16.28
CA SER A 25 9.04 19.21 -16.99
C SER A 25 8.70 18.90 -18.43
N SER A 26 7.43 18.83 -18.79
CA SER A 26 7.02 18.58 -20.18
C SER A 26 7.31 19.75 -21.12
N ASN A 27 7.70 20.92 -20.57
CA ASN A 27 7.94 22.14 -21.30
C ASN A 27 9.45 22.43 -21.38
N ILE A 28 10.01 22.45 -22.60
CA ILE A 28 11.44 22.78 -22.83
C ILE A 28 11.81 24.17 -22.33
N VAL A 29 10.88 25.12 -22.31
CA VAL A 29 11.11 26.46 -21.74
C VAL A 29 11.52 26.37 -20.26
N PHE A 30 11.05 25.34 -19.55
CA PHE A 30 11.44 25.12 -18.17
C PHE A 30 12.91 24.68 -18.03
N LEU A 31 13.43 23.89 -18.96
CA LEU A 31 14.86 23.54 -18.98
C LEU A 31 15.74 24.76 -19.22
N ASP A 32 15.34 25.65 -20.12
CA ASP A 32 16.04 26.91 -20.38
C ASP A 32 16.00 27.82 -19.16
N PHE A 33 14.85 27.90 -18.48
CA PHE A 33 14.72 28.63 -17.23
C PHE A 33 15.69 28.11 -16.16
N LEU A 34 15.81 26.78 -16.00
CA LEU A 34 16.75 26.16 -15.07
C LEU A 34 18.22 26.42 -15.46
N ALA A 35 18.54 26.42 -16.75
CA ALA A 35 19.86 26.79 -17.23
C ALA A 35 20.19 28.26 -16.88
N ILE A 36 19.24 29.17 -17.06
CA ILE A 36 19.37 30.58 -16.67
C ILE A 36 19.60 30.70 -15.15
N LEU A 37 18.86 29.94 -14.33
CA LEU A 37 19.05 29.94 -12.88
C LEU A 37 20.46 29.48 -12.48
N ARG A 38 20.98 28.42 -13.11
CA ARG A 38 22.34 27.94 -12.88
C ARG A 38 23.37 28.99 -13.28
N ASP A 39 23.24 29.56 -14.46
CA ASP A 39 24.18 30.55 -14.98
C ASP A 39 24.21 31.79 -14.08
N LYS A 40 23.04 32.21 -13.57
CA LYS A 40 22.93 33.29 -12.57
C LYS A 40 23.56 32.92 -11.23
N TYR A 41 23.37 31.69 -10.75
CA TYR A 41 24.01 31.21 -9.53
C TYR A 41 25.55 31.23 -9.65
N ASN A 42 26.09 30.80 -10.79
CA ASN A 42 27.52 30.82 -11.08
C ASN A 42 28.06 32.24 -11.28
N ALA A 43 27.31 33.11 -11.98
CA ALA A 43 27.67 34.51 -12.16
C ALA A 43 27.71 35.26 -10.82
N ARG A 44 26.76 34.98 -9.92
CA ARG A 44 26.74 35.51 -8.54
C ARG A 44 28.01 35.13 -7.76
N LYS A 45 28.56 33.93 -7.97
CA LYS A 45 29.85 33.53 -7.34
C LYS A 45 31.03 34.36 -7.83
N LYS A 46 30.99 34.84 -9.08
CA LYS A 46 32.06 35.64 -9.69
C LYS A 46 31.96 37.13 -9.35
N ASN A 47 30.76 37.71 -9.39
CA ASN A 47 30.52 39.15 -9.19
C ASN A 47 29.22 39.41 -8.41
N ARG A 48 29.29 39.37 -7.07
CA ARG A 48 28.11 39.41 -6.19
C ARG A 48 27.37 40.76 -6.20
N GLU A 49 28.05 41.86 -6.50
CA GLU A 49 27.48 43.22 -6.48
C GLU A 49 26.66 43.53 -7.73
N THR A 50 27.11 43.10 -8.91
CA THR A 50 26.46 43.38 -10.19
C THR A 50 25.44 42.31 -10.58
N GLU A 51 25.68 41.05 -10.21
CA GLU A 51 24.86 39.88 -10.54
C GLU A 51 23.97 39.45 -9.36
N LYS A 52 22.99 40.28 -9.00
CA LYS A 52 21.92 39.86 -8.07
C LYS A 52 20.99 38.83 -8.73
N THR A 53 20.61 37.83 -7.96
CA THR A 53 19.65 36.77 -8.32
C THR A 53 18.98 36.26 -7.04
N PHE A 54 18.06 35.31 -7.15
CA PHE A 54 17.39 34.68 -6.00
C PHE A 54 18.40 34.18 -4.96
N LYS A 55 18.06 34.34 -3.68
CA LYS A 55 18.85 33.83 -2.56
C LYS A 55 18.95 32.32 -2.62
N SER A 56 17.78 31.70 -2.68
CA SER A 56 17.57 30.25 -2.84
C SER A 56 16.45 30.00 -3.84
N VAL A 57 16.53 28.87 -4.53
CA VAL A 57 15.47 28.33 -5.37
C VAL A 57 15.12 26.95 -4.82
N ILE A 58 13.87 26.74 -4.46
CA ILE A 58 13.33 25.48 -3.96
C ILE A 58 12.44 24.91 -5.05
N LEU A 59 12.77 23.71 -5.51
CA LEU A 59 11.98 22.97 -6.49
C LEU A 59 11.38 21.77 -5.77
N ALA A 60 10.05 21.67 -5.73
CA ALA A 60 9.33 20.54 -5.16
C ALA A 60 8.68 19.72 -6.28
N GLY A 61 8.84 18.41 -6.20
CA GLY A 61 8.33 17.44 -7.18
C GLY A 61 8.50 16.01 -6.70
N VAL A 62 7.83 15.10 -7.39
CA VAL A 62 7.84 13.65 -7.15
C VAL A 62 9.08 13.01 -7.78
N HIS A 63 9.48 13.45 -8.98
CA HIS A 63 10.65 12.88 -9.67
C HIS A 63 11.91 13.68 -9.32
N ASP A 64 13.06 12.99 -9.25
CA ASP A 64 14.35 13.68 -9.17
C ASP A 64 14.47 14.60 -10.39
N ILE A 65 14.80 15.86 -10.13
CA ILE A 65 14.89 16.89 -11.16
C ILE A 65 15.87 16.48 -12.28
N LYS A 66 16.85 15.62 -11.97
CA LYS A 66 17.81 15.06 -12.94
C LYS A 66 17.15 14.20 -14.02
N ASN A 67 16.03 13.55 -13.71
CA ASN A 67 15.31 12.63 -14.59
C ASN A 67 14.33 13.34 -15.54
N LEU A 68 14.12 14.67 -15.39
CA LEU A 68 13.24 15.44 -16.27
C LEU A 68 13.51 15.24 -17.76
N LYS A 69 14.78 15.14 -18.16
CA LYS A 69 15.17 15.01 -19.56
C LYS A 69 14.70 13.70 -20.19
N VAL A 70 14.74 12.62 -19.43
CA VAL A 70 14.27 11.29 -19.87
C VAL A 70 12.76 11.36 -20.11
N HIS A 71 12.03 11.95 -19.17
CA HIS A 71 10.58 12.11 -19.29
C HIS A 71 10.13 12.98 -20.48
N ILE A 72 10.88 14.01 -20.84
CA ILE A 72 10.56 14.83 -22.04
C ILE A 72 10.69 13.99 -23.31
N LYS A 73 11.77 13.20 -23.45
CA LYS A 73 12.01 12.36 -24.64
C LYS A 73 11.00 11.23 -24.76
N GLU A 74 10.55 10.66 -23.64
CA GLU A 74 9.58 9.56 -23.62
C GLU A 74 8.14 10.03 -23.86
N ARG A 75 7.78 11.26 -23.46
CA ARG A 75 6.38 11.73 -23.48
C ARG A 75 5.96 12.46 -24.75
N ARG A 76 6.89 12.88 -25.62
CA ARG A 76 6.54 13.60 -26.86
C ARG A 76 7.57 13.44 -27.97
N LEU A 77 7.08 13.50 -29.21
CA LEU A 77 7.91 13.71 -30.39
C LEU A 77 8.46 15.15 -30.35
N LEU A 78 9.78 15.26 -30.45
CA LEU A 78 10.50 16.53 -30.40
C LEU A 78 10.69 17.08 -31.81
N THR A 79 10.59 18.40 -31.97
CA THR A 79 11.05 19.05 -33.21
C THR A 79 12.59 19.03 -33.28
N GLU A 80 13.16 19.21 -34.47
CA GLU A 80 14.62 19.25 -34.63
C GLU A 80 15.29 20.33 -33.76
N ASP A 81 14.65 21.49 -33.60
CA ASP A 81 15.18 22.58 -32.79
C ASP A 81 15.10 22.26 -31.29
N GLU A 82 14.02 21.62 -30.84
CA GLU A 82 13.87 21.12 -29.48
C GLU A 82 14.88 20.01 -29.16
N ALA A 83 15.15 19.12 -30.12
CA ALA A 83 16.16 18.07 -29.99
C ALA A 83 17.58 18.66 -29.87
N LYS A 84 17.92 19.66 -30.70
CA LYS A 84 19.19 20.40 -30.62
C LYS A 84 19.35 21.15 -29.28
N LEU A 85 18.26 21.72 -28.74
CA LEU A 85 18.26 22.38 -27.43
C LEU A 85 18.52 21.38 -26.29
N ILE A 86 17.85 20.23 -26.32
CA ILE A 86 18.09 19.17 -25.35
C ILE A 86 19.54 18.69 -25.42
N ASP A 87 20.09 18.46 -26.61
CA ASP A 87 21.49 18.06 -26.79
C ASP A 87 22.51 19.12 -26.34
N LYS A 88 22.25 20.42 -26.56
CA LYS A 88 23.07 21.51 -25.98
C LYS A 88 23.07 21.49 -24.45
N THR A 89 21.91 21.24 -23.83
CA THR A 89 21.84 21.09 -22.37
C THR A 89 22.42 19.76 -21.88
N THR A 90 22.66 18.76 -22.75
CA THR A 90 23.29 17.47 -22.42
C THR A 90 24.75 17.63 -22.00
N TYR A 91 25.50 18.57 -22.61
CA TYR A 91 26.91 18.80 -22.28
C TYR A 91 27.13 19.57 -20.97
N ASN A 92 26.12 20.30 -20.48
CA ASN A 92 26.20 21.09 -19.25
C ASN A 92 24.94 20.86 -18.41
N SER A 93 24.96 19.84 -17.55
CA SER A 93 23.85 19.53 -16.63
C SER A 93 23.46 20.74 -15.76
N PRO A 94 22.21 21.25 -15.84
CA PRO A 94 21.72 22.32 -14.97
C PRO A 94 21.79 21.95 -13.48
N TRP A 95 21.83 20.65 -13.20
CA TRP A 95 21.60 20.02 -11.91
C TRP A 95 22.84 20.00 -10.99
N ASN A 96 24.03 20.34 -11.48
CA ASN A 96 25.27 20.27 -10.69
C ASN A 96 25.34 21.29 -9.54
N VAL A 97 24.34 22.19 -9.43
CA VAL A 97 24.20 23.16 -8.33
C VAL A 97 23.04 22.82 -7.39
N ALA A 98 22.31 21.72 -7.64
CA ALA A 98 21.22 21.27 -6.81
C ALA A 98 21.74 20.38 -5.68
N GLU A 99 21.28 20.63 -4.46
CA GLU A 99 21.55 19.83 -3.27
C GLU A 99 20.29 19.06 -2.87
N LYS A 100 20.44 17.80 -2.45
CA LYS A 100 19.32 16.99 -2.01
C LYS A 100 18.93 17.40 -0.59
N PHE A 101 17.69 17.86 -0.43
CA PHE A 101 17.10 18.12 0.88
C PHE A 101 16.25 16.91 1.28
N ASN A 102 16.83 16.02 2.09
CA ASN A 102 16.14 14.81 2.54
C ASN A 102 15.30 15.15 3.77
N LEU A 103 13.99 15.25 3.58
CA LEU A 103 13.03 15.41 4.67
C LEU A 103 12.11 14.19 4.70
N ASP A 104 12.07 13.49 5.83
CA ASP A 104 11.04 12.50 6.07
C ASP A 104 9.75 13.23 6.42
N MET A 105 8.75 13.09 5.56
CA MET A 105 7.44 13.73 5.73
C MET A 105 6.47 12.83 6.48
N THR A 106 6.87 11.62 6.88
CA THR A 106 6.00 10.70 7.62
C THR A 106 5.94 11.08 9.10
N PHE A 107 4.74 10.97 9.68
CA PHE A 107 4.53 11.20 11.10
C PHE A 107 4.88 9.98 11.93
N ASN A 108 5.61 10.17 13.02
CA ASN A 108 5.73 9.15 14.07
C ASN A 108 4.54 9.21 15.05
N PRO A 109 4.35 8.19 15.92
CA PRO A 109 3.23 8.17 16.87
C PRO A 109 3.20 9.38 17.83
N GLU A 110 4.35 9.93 18.19
CA GLU A 110 4.46 11.10 19.06
C GLU A 110 3.98 12.38 18.36
N GLU A 111 4.33 12.57 17.09
CA GLU A 111 3.85 13.70 16.26
C GLU A 111 2.34 13.61 16.02
N ILE A 112 1.82 12.41 15.78
CA ILE A 112 0.36 12.20 15.70
C ILE A 112 -0.30 12.56 17.03
N ALA A 113 0.29 12.15 18.15
CA ALA A 113 -0.22 12.47 19.47
C ALA A 113 -0.27 13.99 19.72
N THR A 114 0.71 14.76 19.27
CA THR A 114 0.68 16.23 19.45
C THR A 114 -0.53 16.88 18.79
N MET A 115 -0.91 16.43 17.60
CA MET A 115 -2.12 16.94 16.92
C MET A 115 -3.40 16.54 17.67
N LEU A 116 -3.45 15.33 18.22
CA LEU A 116 -4.58 14.85 19.00
C LEU A 116 -4.72 15.55 20.37
N VAL A 117 -3.60 15.97 20.98
CA VAL A 117 -3.62 16.78 22.22
C VAL A 117 -4.31 18.11 21.99
N GLU A 118 -4.00 18.80 20.89
CA GLU A 118 -4.66 20.06 20.52
C GLU A 118 -6.16 19.85 20.31
N TYR A 119 -6.53 18.80 19.57
CA TYR A 119 -7.93 18.46 19.33
C TYR A 119 -8.69 18.11 20.64
N GLU A 120 -8.08 17.32 21.53
CA GLU A 120 -8.69 16.95 22.82
C GLU A 120 -8.86 18.16 23.74
N ALA A 121 -7.97 19.15 23.69
CA ALA A 121 -8.11 20.38 24.45
C ALA A 121 -9.36 21.19 24.03
N ASP A 122 -9.69 21.17 22.74
CA ASP A 122 -10.84 21.88 22.17
C ASP A 122 -12.16 21.14 22.41
N TYR A 123 -12.19 19.83 22.17
CA TYR A 123 -13.43 19.03 22.17
C TYR A 123 -13.70 18.23 23.44
N LYS A 124 -12.68 17.99 24.28
CA LYS A 124 -12.79 17.32 25.60
C LYS A 124 -13.55 15.98 25.55
N ILE A 125 -13.12 15.08 24.67
CA ILE A 125 -13.81 13.82 24.40
C ILE A 125 -13.39 12.72 25.38
N GLY A 126 -12.25 12.88 26.04
CA GLY A 126 -11.67 11.90 26.96
C GLY A 126 -10.95 10.76 26.24
N MET A 127 -10.42 11.01 25.04
CA MET A 127 -9.76 9.96 24.26
C MET A 127 -8.41 9.51 24.86
N ASN A 128 -8.06 8.25 24.67
CA ASN A 128 -6.72 7.75 24.98
C ASN A 128 -5.74 8.11 23.85
N ILE A 129 -5.19 9.32 23.90
CA ILE A 129 -4.33 9.89 22.84
C ILE A 129 -3.17 8.94 22.45
N ALA A 130 -2.49 8.36 23.44
CA ALA A 130 -1.33 7.50 23.18
C ALA A 130 -1.70 6.18 22.50
N GLU A 131 -2.90 5.66 22.77
CA GLU A 131 -3.39 4.45 22.12
C GLU A 131 -3.88 4.74 20.71
N ILE A 132 -4.64 5.82 20.52
CA ILE A 132 -5.18 6.24 19.22
C ILE A 132 -4.06 6.63 18.25
N SER A 133 -3.04 7.36 18.72
CA SER A 133 -1.92 7.75 17.86
C SER A 133 -1.16 6.53 17.33
N LYS A 134 -0.96 5.51 18.18
CA LYS A 134 -0.35 4.23 17.81
C LYS A 134 -1.24 3.44 16.85
N GLU A 135 -2.55 3.40 17.09
CA GLU A 135 -3.51 2.72 16.22
C GLU A 135 -3.48 3.32 14.81
N ILE A 136 -3.61 4.65 14.71
CA ILE A 136 -3.55 5.39 13.43
C ILE A 136 -2.20 5.15 12.74
N TYR A 137 -1.09 5.26 13.46
CA TYR A 137 0.24 4.99 12.90
C TYR A 137 0.36 3.56 12.38
N SER A 138 -0.21 2.58 13.08
CA SER A 138 -0.12 1.16 12.70
C SER A 138 -0.77 0.86 11.34
N TYR A 139 -1.79 1.63 10.95
CA TYR A 139 -2.46 1.50 9.65
C TYR A 139 -1.85 2.38 8.56
N THR A 140 -1.41 3.58 8.92
CA THR A 140 -0.98 4.61 7.96
C THR A 140 0.53 4.62 7.72
N SER A 141 1.32 4.03 8.61
CA SER A 141 2.77 4.21 8.67
C SER A 141 3.19 5.68 8.68
N GLY A 142 2.39 6.56 9.28
CA GLY A 142 2.67 7.99 9.33
C GLY A 142 2.37 8.75 8.04
N TYR A 143 1.72 8.12 7.04
CA TYR A 143 1.40 8.79 5.78
C TYR A 143 0.47 9.99 6.01
N PRO A 144 0.93 11.25 5.81
CA PRO A 144 0.26 12.44 6.34
C PRO A 144 -1.22 12.58 5.97
N PHE A 145 -1.52 12.42 4.68
CA PHE A 145 -2.90 12.51 4.22
C PHE A 145 -3.80 11.45 4.85
N LEU A 146 -3.32 10.21 5.02
CA LEU A 146 -4.12 9.13 5.61
C LEU A 146 -4.33 9.36 7.10
N VAL A 147 -3.31 9.87 7.81
CA VAL A 147 -3.44 10.27 9.23
C VAL A 147 -4.53 11.32 9.37
N SER A 148 -4.45 12.42 8.60
CA SER A 148 -5.46 13.49 8.63
C SER A 148 -6.85 13.00 8.20
N ASN A 149 -6.94 12.15 7.18
CA ASN A 149 -8.22 11.67 6.67
C ASN A 149 -8.93 10.75 7.68
N ILE A 150 -8.20 9.89 8.39
CA ILE A 150 -8.78 9.09 9.48
C ILE A 150 -9.34 10.00 10.56
N CYS A 151 -8.57 10.98 11.03
CA CYS A 151 -9.02 11.93 12.04
C CYS A 151 -10.29 12.68 11.59
N LYS A 152 -10.32 13.12 10.32
CA LYS A 152 -11.46 13.81 9.73
C LYS A 152 -12.71 12.93 9.72
N VAL A 153 -12.62 11.69 9.25
CA VAL A 153 -13.76 10.77 9.19
C VAL A 153 -14.30 10.46 10.60
N ILE A 154 -13.42 10.30 11.59
CA ILE A 154 -13.85 10.10 12.98
C ILE A 154 -14.64 11.31 13.49
N ASP A 155 -14.15 12.52 13.23
CA ASP A 155 -14.78 13.76 13.68
C ASP A 155 -16.13 14.04 12.99
N GLU A 156 -16.18 13.87 11.67
CA GLU A 156 -17.31 14.29 10.83
C GLU A 156 -18.39 13.21 10.67
N GLU A 157 -18.03 11.91 10.66
CA GLU A 157 -18.93 10.83 10.25
C GLU A 157 -19.21 9.78 11.35
N LEU A 158 -18.38 9.70 12.39
CA LEU A 158 -18.46 8.66 13.42
C LEU A 158 -18.81 9.20 14.80
N ASP A 159 -19.46 10.36 14.86
CA ASP A 159 -19.86 11.04 16.11
C ASP A 159 -18.69 11.12 17.12
N LYS A 160 -17.47 11.37 16.58
CA LYS A 160 -16.23 11.48 17.36
C LYS A 160 -15.94 10.25 18.22
N ASN A 161 -16.22 9.06 17.70
CA ASN A 161 -15.84 7.80 18.34
C ASN A 161 -14.31 7.59 18.29
N TRP A 162 -13.57 8.27 19.18
CA TRP A 162 -12.12 8.16 19.32
C TRP A 162 -11.70 6.92 20.11
N SER A 163 -12.13 5.75 19.63
CA SER A 163 -11.72 4.42 20.10
C SER A 163 -11.01 3.65 18.98
N LYS A 164 -10.37 2.52 19.33
CA LYS A 164 -9.82 1.60 18.30
C LYS A 164 -10.87 1.17 17.28
N LEU A 165 -12.10 0.89 17.74
CA LEU A 165 -13.21 0.52 16.86
C LEU A 165 -13.57 1.68 15.91
N GLY A 166 -13.59 2.92 16.41
CA GLY A 166 -13.84 4.08 15.56
C GLY A 166 -12.76 4.32 14.52
N VAL A 167 -11.48 4.10 14.85
CA VAL A 167 -10.39 4.12 13.85
C VAL A 167 -10.60 3.06 12.77
N GLN A 168 -10.99 1.84 13.16
CA GLN A 168 -11.29 0.77 12.20
C GLN A 168 -12.49 1.09 11.32
N ASP A 169 -13.56 1.66 11.88
CA ASP A 169 -14.74 2.07 11.13
C ASP A 169 -14.43 3.23 10.17
N ALA A 170 -13.57 4.17 10.57
CA ALA A 170 -13.10 5.24 9.68
C ALA A 170 -12.33 4.67 8.49
N ILE A 171 -11.46 3.68 8.72
CA ILE A 171 -10.74 3.00 7.64
C ILE A 171 -11.71 2.29 6.68
N LYS A 172 -12.80 1.68 7.18
CA LYS A 172 -13.80 1.05 6.31
C LYS A 172 -14.49 2.08 5.41
N ILE A 173 -14.82 3.26 5.94
CA ILE A 173 -15.39 4.36 5.15
C ILE A 173 -14.38 4.76 4.06
N ILE A 174 -13.15 5.10 4.45
CA ILE A 174 -12.07 5.51 3.54
C ILE A 174 -11.84 4.47 2.42
N LEU A 175 -11.83 3.18 2.75
CA LEU A 175 -11.62 2.11 1.78
C LEU A 175 -12.75 1.96 0.77
N ASN A 176 -13.96 2.45 1.06
CA ASN A 176 -15.11 2.41 0.14
C ASN A 176 -15.30 3.70 -0.66
N GLU A 177 -14.56 4.75 -0.32
CA GLU A 177 -14.62 6.01 -1.06
C GLU A 177 -13.79 5.98 -2.35
N LYS A 178 -14.17 6.87 -3.27
CA LYS A 178 -13.32 7.27 -4.39
C LYS A 178 -12.54 8.50 -3.97
N GLY A 179 -11.25 8.54 -4.31
CA GLY A 179 -10.38 9.65 -3.99
C GLY A 179 -9.13 9.62 -4.84
N THR A 180 -8.56 10.80 -5.08
CA THR A 180 -7.38 10.98 -5.93
C THR A 180 -6.21 10.09 -5.52
N LEU A 181 -5.97 9.94 -4.21
CA LEU A 181 -4.92 9.07 -3.69
C LEU A 181 -5.08 7.61 -4.15
N PHE A 182 -6.28 7.04 -4.03
CA PHE A 182 -6.52 5.65 -4.43
C PHE A 182 -6.62 5.49 -5.94
N ASP A 183 -7.15 6.49 -6.65
CA ASP A 183 -7.20 6.47 -8.11
C ASP A 183 -5.79 6.49 -8.69
N ASP A 184 -4.90 7.34 -8.18
CA ASP A 184 -3.49 7.39 -8.58
C ASP A 184 -2.74 6.12 -8.18
N LEU A 185 -2.99 5.56 -6.99
CA LEU A 185 -2.44 4.27 -6.56
C LEU A 185 -2.75 3.18 -7.59
N ILE A 186 -4.03 2.98 -7.92
CA ILE A 186 -4.44 1.92 -8.85
C ILE A 186 -3.94 2.20 -10.27
N LYS A 187 -4.02 3.45 -10.73
CA LYS A 187 -3.51 3.87 -12.04
C LYS A 187 -2.02 3.59 -12.21
N ASN A 188 -1.21 3.91 -11.20
CA ASN A 188 0.24 3.67 -11.23
C ASN A 188 0.57 2.17 -11.27
N ILE A 189 -0.21 1.35 -10.57
CA ILE A 189 -0.08 -0.11 -10.59
C ILE A 189 -0.45 -0.68 -11.97
N GLU A 190 -1.57 -0.25 -12.56
CA GLU A 190 -2.04 -0.77 -13.85
C GLU A 190 -1.19 -0.34 -15.04
N HIS A 191 -0.61 0.86 -15.01
CA HIS A 191 0.23 1.35 -16.11
C HIS A 191 1.66 0.81 -16.09
N ASN A 192 2.02 -0.03 -15.10
CA ASN A 192 3.35 -0.60 -15.00
C ASN A 192 3.28 -2.09 -14.64
N GLN A 193 3.49 -2.95 -15.64
CA GLN A 193 3.42 -4.40 -15.48
C GLN A 193 4.42 -4.95 -14.45
N GLU A 194 5.64 -4.42 -14.41
CA GLU A 194 6.67 -4.87 -13.45
C GLU A 194 6.29 -4.52 -12.00
N LEU A 195 5.71 -3.33 -11.80
CA LEU A 195 5.17 -2.92 -10.51
C LEU A 195 3.97 -3.78 -10.12
N TYR A 196 3.04 -4.03 -11.05
CA TYR A 196 1.91 -4.92 -10.85
C TYR A 196 2.38 -6.31 -10.40
N ASP A 197 3.31 -6.92 -11.13
CA ASP A 197 3.83 -8.26 -10.84
C ASP A 197 4.58 -8.29 -9.50
N THR A 198 5.31 -7.23 -9.16
CA THR A 198 5.99 -7.11 -7.87
C THR A 198 4.99 -7.04 -6.71
N ILE A 199 3.95 -6.24 -6.84
CA ILE A 199 2.89 -6.12 -5.82
C ILE A 199 2.12 -7.43 -5.70
N TYR A 200 1.81 -8.08 -6.83
CA TYR A 200 1.14 -9.37 -6.86
C TYR A 200 1.98 -10.45 -6.17
N ASP A 201 3.29 -10.50 -6.44
CA ASP A 201 4.22 -11.40 -5.77
C ASP A 201 4.22 -11.19 -4.24
N ILE A 202 4.22 -9.94 -3.77
CA ILE A 202 4.25 -9.62 -2.34
C ILE A 202 2.92 -9.92 -1.67
N LEU A 203 1.81 -9.39 -2.21
CA LEU A 203 0.50 -9.42 -1.55
C LEU A 203 -0.24 -10.73 -1.79
N ILE A 204 -0.23 -11.26 -3.01
CA ILE A 204 -0.98 -12.46 -3.36
C ILE A 204 -0.14 -13.71 -3.15
N LEU A 205 1.09 -13.73 -3.66
CA LEU A 205 1.97 -14.90 -3.53
C LEU A 205 2.72 -14.95 -2.20
N GLY A 206 2.76 -13.86 -1.43
CA GLY A 206 3.45 -13.83 -0.14
C GLY A 206 4.96 -14.04 -0.28
N LYS A 207 5.54 -13.67 -1.44
CA LYS A 207 6.97 -13.79 -1.70
C LYS A 207 7.71 -12.65 -1.03
N GLU A 208 8.77 -13.00 -0.32
CA GLU A 208 9.68 -12.01 0.22
C GLU A 208 10.67 -11.54 -0.85
N LYS A 209 10.82 -10.22 -0.98
CA LYS A 209 11.78 -9.58 -1.88
C LYS A 209 12.74 -8.71 -1.07
N ILE A 210 14.02 -8.72 -1.42
CA ILE A 210 15.03 -7.84 -0.80
C ILE A 210 14.80 -6.43 -1.31
N TYR A 211 14.84 -5.42 -0.43
CA TYR A 211 14.72 -4.03 -0.86
C TYR A 211 15.92 -3.63 -1.73
N ASN A 212 15.65 -3.11 -2.93
CA ASN A 212 16.64 -2.53 -3.81
C ASN A 212 16.04 -1.29 -4.50
N ILE A 213 16.70 -0.15 -4.36
CA ILE A 213 16.15 1.13 -4.83
C ILE A 213 16.04 1.20 -6.35
N ASP A 214 17.01 0.63 -7.08
CA ASP A 214 17.04 0.68 -8.54
C ASP A 214 16.02 -0.28 -9.17
N THR A 215 15.88 -1.48 -8.59
CA THR A 215 14.93 -2.50 -9.07
C THR A 215 13.48 -2.07 -8.83
N TYR A 216 13.21 -1.35 -7.75
CA TYR A 216 11.85 -0.97 -7.34
C TYR A 216 11.61 0.54 -7.39
N GLU A 217 12.42 1.26 -8.16
CA GLU A 217 12.47 2.74 -8.21
C GLU A 217 11.08 3.35 -8.36
N LYS A 218 10.30 2.88 -9.34
CA LYS A 218 8.97 3.43 -9.62
C LYS A 218 7.98 3.24 -8.47
N GLY A 219 7.96 2.06 -7.85
CA GLY A 219 7.07 1.80 -6.72
C GLY A 219 7.45 2.59 -5.48
N ILE A 220 8.74 2.83 -5.26
CA ILE A 220 9.25 3.68 -4.17
C ILE A 220 8.92 5.15 -4.45
N MET A 221 9.17 5.61 -5.68
CA MET A 221 8.89 6.98 -6.13
C MET A 221 7.41 7.34 -6.00
N TYR A 222 6.50 6.41 -6.32
CA TYR A 222 5.06 6.62 -6.13
C TYR A 222 4.60 6.48 -4.66
N GLY A 223 5.50 6.21 -3.72
CA GLY A 223 5.16 6.00 -2.31
C GLY A 223 4.35 4.73 -2.04
N ILE A 224 4.33 3.78 -2.98
CA ILE A 224 3.59 2.52 -2.87
C ILE A 224 4.43 1.48 -2.12
N LEU A 225 5.74 1.47 -2.37
CA LEU A 225 6.71 0.56 -1.79
C LEU A 225 7.66 1.29 -0.84
N ARG A 226 8.15 0.59 0.18
CA ARG A 226 9.16 1.10 1.10
C ARG A 226 10.13 -0.01 1.53
N LYS A 227 11.21 0.41 2.19
CA LYS A 227 12.09 -0.50 2.93
C LYS A 227 11.41 -0.88 4.25
N GLY A 228 11.10 -2.15 4.42
CA GLY A 228 10.62 -2.71 5.68
C GLY A 228 11.74 -2.87 6.71
N ILE A 229 11.36 -3.13 7.97
CA ILE A 229 12.26 -3.20 9.14
C ILE A 229 13.39 -4.21 8.94
N ASN A 230 13.14 -5.30 8.21
CA ASN A 230 14.11 -6.39 7.99
C ASN A 230 14.96 -6.20 6.71
N GLY A 231 14.96 -5.00 6.12
CA GLY A 231 15.60 -4.76 4.82
C GLY A 231 14.87 -5.40 3.63
N LYS A 232 13.66 -5.92 3.86
CA LYS A 232 12.77 -6.48 2.84
C LYS A 232 11.94 -5.37 2.20
N LEU A 233 11.50 -5.59 0.97
CA LEU A 233 10.55 -4.74 0.29
C LEU A 233 9.15 -4.93 0.90
N ALA A 234 8.44 -3.84 1.18
CA ALA A 234 7.10 -3.87 1.74
C ALA A 234 6.20 -2.83 1.06
N ILE A 235 4.88 -3.03 1.11
CA ILE A 235 3.93 -1.97 0.79
C ILE A 235 4.02 -0.89 1.88
N HIS A 236 3.81 0.37 1.51
CA HIS A 236 4.06 1.50 2.38
C HIS A 236 3.22 1.50 3.65
N ASN A 237 1.93 1.17 3.56
CA ASN A 237 1.01 1.21 4.69
C ASN A 237 -0.11 0.17 4.52
N LYS A 238 -0.77 -0.19 5.63
CA LYS A 238 -1.81 -1.23 5.63
C LYS A 238 -3.02 -0.85 4.78
N ILE A 239 -3.38 0.44 4.74
CA ILE A 239 -4.53 0.92 3.96
C ILE A 239 -4.31 0.69 2.46
N PHE A 240 -3.09 0.93 1.96
CA PHE A 240 -2.74 0.62 0.57
C PHE A 240 -2.83 -0.87 0.29
N GLU A 241 -2.35 -1.73 1.20
CA GLU A 241 -2.50 -3.18 1.04
C GLU A 241 -3.98 -3.57 0.91
N LEU A 242 -4.82 -3.10 1.82
CA LEU A 242 -6.26 -3.39 1.83
C LEU A 242 -6.95 -2.91 0.55
N ARG A 243 -6.65 -1.69 0.10
CA ARG A 243 -7.22 -1.15 -1.14
C ARG A 243 -6.78 -1.96 -2.37
N ILE A 244 -5.50 -2.35 -2.44
CA ILE A 244 -4.97 -3.17 -3.54
C ILE A 244 -5.62 -4.56 -3.53
N TYR A 245 -5.79 -5.18 -2.36
CA TYR A 245 -6.52 -6.45 -2.26
C TYR A 245 -7.95 -6.33 -2.81
N GLN A 246 -8.71 -5.35 -2.33
CA GLN A 246 -10.09 -5.12 -2.79
C GLN A 246 -10.15 -4.93 -4.31
N TYR A 247 -9.19 -4.17 -4.87
CA TYR A 247 -9.08 -3.96 -6.30
C TYR A 247 -8.76 -5.25 -7.06
N MET A 248 -7.73 -5.99 -6.67
CA MET A 248 -7.33 -7.23 -7.35
C MET A 248 -8.41 -8.31 -7.28
N ILE A 249 -9.11 -8.42 -6.14
CA ILE A 249 -10.25 -9.32 -5.96
C ILE A 249 -11.38 -8.93 -6.89
N SER A 250 -11.77 -7.65 -6.90
CA SER A 250 -12.81 -7.16 -7.81
C SER A 250 -12.46 -7.38 -9.28
N LYS A 251 -11.18 -7.24 -9.64
CA LYS A 251 -10.67 -7.48 -11.00
C LYS A 251 -10.78 -8.95 -11.39
N GLU A 252 -10.49 -9.88 -10.47
CA GLU A 252 -10.66 -11.31 -10.74
C GLU A 252 -12.13 -11.75 -10.74
N GLU A 253 -12.96 -11.23 -9.83
CA GLU A 253 -14.41 -11.43 -9.82
C GLU A 253 -15.09 -10.97 -11.11
N ALA A 254 -14.57 -9.93 -11.75
CA ALA A 254 -15.09 -9.45 -13.04
C ALA A 254 -14.63 -10.31 -14.24
N LYS A 255 -13.48 -11.00 -14.13
CA LYS A 255 -12.89 -11.79 -15.23
C LYS A 255 -13.48 -13.18 -15.35
N LYS A 256 -13.78 -13.82 -14.22
CA LYS A 256 -14.51 -15.08 -14.24
C LYS A 256 -15.96 -14.74 -13.91
N GLU A 257 -16.92 -15.48 -14.45
CA GLU A 257 -18.19 -15.66 -13.75
C GLU A 257 -17.88 -16.38 -12.44
N VAL A 258 -17.19 -15.73 -11.50
CA VAL A 258 -16.74 -16.32 -10.25
C VAL A 258 -18.00 -16.56 -9.45
N LEU A 259 -18.51 -17.77 -9.61
CA LEU A 259 -19.35 -18.47 -8.65
C LEU A 259 -20.74 -17.85 -8.51
N SER A 260 -21.56 -17.99 -9.56
CA SER A 260 -23.01 -18.15 -9.39
C SER A 260 -23.33 -19.50 -8.72
N TYR A 261 -22.62 -19.88 -7.66
CA TYR A 261 -23.09 -20.93 -6.78
C TYR A 261 -24.32 -20.35 -6.09
N GLU A 262 -25.50 -20.89 -6.38
CA GLU A 262 -26.69 -20.57 -5.61
C GLU A 262 -26.35 -20.77 -4.13
N TYR A 263 -26.29 -19.67 -3.39
CA TYR A 263 -25.99 -19.60 -1.95
C TYR A 263 -27.11 -20.23 -1.10
N ARG A 264 -27.58 -21.44 -1.44
CA ARG A 264 -28.47 -22.25 -0.59
C ARG A 264 -27.68 -22.95 0.53
N THR A 265 -26.55 -22.39 0.95
CA THR A 265 -25.81 -22.85 2.12
C THR A 265 -25.96 -21.77 3.19
N ASN A 266 -26.69 -22.09 4.27
CA ASN A 266 -26.70 -21.25 5.47
C ASN A 266 -25.28 -21.30 6.06
N PHE A 267 -24.42 -20.36 5.69
CA PHE A 267 -23.10 -20.16 6.32
C PHE A 267 -23.23 -19.50 7.69
N ILE A 268 -24.41 -18.98 8.00
CA ILE A 268 -24.71 -18.35 9.28
C ILE A 268 -25.44 -19.38 10.17
N ASP A 269 -25.09 -19.42 11.44
CA ASP A 269 -25.78 -20.22 12.46
C ASP A 269 -27.00 -19.47 13.03
N GLU A 270 -27.68 -20.09 14.01
CA GLU A 270 -28.86 -19.53 14.65
C GLU A 270 -28.57 -18.28 15.50
N LEU A 271 -27.30 -18.06 15.88
CA LEU A 271 -26.83 -16.92 16.66
C LEU A 271 -26.36 -15.75 15.79
N GLY A 272 -26.38 -15.90 14.47
CA GLY A 272 -25.88 -14.90 13.53
C GLY A 272 -24.37 -15.00 13.28
N ASP A 273 -23.72 -16.08 13.72
CA ASP A 273 -22.27 -16.27 13.59
C ASP A 273 -21.91 -17.08 12.36
N LEU A 274 -20.67 -16.91 11.91
CA LEU A 274 -20.17 -17.53 10.70
C LEU A 274 -19.65 -18.95 10.98
N LYS A 275 -20.23 -19.94 10.32
CA LYS A 275 -19.79 -21.35 10.35
C LYS A 275 -18.58 -21.56 9.43
N ILE A 276 -17.41 -21.10 9.88
CA ILE A 276 -16.18 -21.12 9.07
C ILE A 276 -15.79 -22.54 8.64
N ASP A 277 -15.96 -23.54 9.50
CA ASP A 277 -15.74 -24.94 9.14
C ASP A 277 -16.55 -25.34 7.88
N VAL A 278 -17.84 -25.01 7.84
CA VAL A 278 -18.71 -25.24 6.67
C VAL A 278 -18.25 -24.42 5.46
N VAL A 279 -17.84 -23.17 5.66
CA VAL A 279 -17.28 -22.32 4.59
C VAL A 279 -16.05 -22.99 3.96
N LEU A 280 -15.10 -23.45 4.77
CA LEU A 280 -13.86 -24.07 4.30
C LEU A 280 -14.11 -25.42 3.61
N GLU A 281 -15.06 -26.21 4.10
CA GLU A 281 -15.50 -27.42 3.42
C GLU A 281 -16.08 -27.14 2.03
N LYS A 282 -16.89 -26.08 1.89
CA LYS A 282 -17.43 -25.67 0.60
C LYS A 282 -16.35 -25.14 -0.33
N PHE A 283 -15.38 -24.40 0.21
CA PHE A 283 -14.22 -23.95 -0.55
C PHE A 283 -13.41 -25.13 -1.10
N GLN A 284 -13.14 -26.16 -0.28
CA GLN A 284 -12.47 -27.39 -0.72
C GLN A 284 -13.23 -28.10 -1.84
N LEU A 285 -14.56 -28.22 -1.70
CA LEU A 285 -15.41 -28.82 -2.73
C LEU A 285 -15.33 -28.06 -4.05
N LEU A 286 -15.36 -26.73 -3.98
CA LEU A 286 -15.24 -25.87 -5.15
C LEU A 286 -13.89 -26.09 -5.85
N MET A 287 -12.80 -26.03 -5.09
CA MET A 287 -11.45 -26.23 -5.63
C MET A 287 -11.33 -27.60 -6.31
N LYS A 288 -11.92 -28.66 -5.73
CA LYS A 288 -11.96 -30.01 -6.32
C LYS A 288 -12.72 -30.10 -7.65
N GLN A 289 -13.75 -29.27 -7.85
CA GLN A 289 -14.54 -29.22 -9.09
C GLN A 289 -13.80 -28.45 -10.19
N GLU A 290 -13.21 -27.32 -9.83
CA GLU A 290 -12.57 -26.39 -10.77
C GLU A 290 -11.16 -26.84 -11.19
N TYR A 291 -10.37 -27.45 -10.30
CA TYR A 291 -9.01 -27.94 -10.62
C TYR A 291 -8.95 -28.92 -11.80
N ARG A 292 -10.08 -29.53 -12.17
CA ARG A 292 -10.16 -30.46 -13.31
C ARG A 292 -10.13 -29.76 -14.68
N LYS A 293 -10.31 -28.43 -14.74
CA LYS A 293 -10.59 -27.71 -16.00
C LYS A 293 -9.51 -26.69 -16.43
N GLN A 294 -8.52 -26.37 -15.59
CA GLN A 294 -7.53 -25.30 -15.84
C GLN A 294 -6.09 -25.74 -15.50
N ASP A 295 -5.09 -24.96 -15.96
CA ASP A 295 -3.64 -25.21 -15.77
C ASP A 295 -3.25 -25.19 -14.28
N GLU A 296 -2.52 -26.21 -13.81
CA GLU A 296 -2.01 -26.34 -12.44
C GLU A 296 -1.22 -25.11 -11.99
N LYS A 297 -0.44 -24.49 -12.89
CA LYS A 297 0.36 -23.29 -12.59
C LYS A 297 -0.49 -22.04 -12.37
N PHE A 298 -1.68 -21.99 -12.94
CA PHE A 298 -2.60 -20.86 -12.79
C PHE A 298 -3.21 -20.85 -11.40
N TYR A 299 -3.71 -22.01 -10.95
CA TYR A 299 -4.28 -22.15 -9.61
C TYR A 299 -3.24 -21.96 -8.50
N GLU A 300 -2.00 -22.43 -8.68
CA GLU A 300 -0.93 -22.18 -7.71
C GLU A 300 -0.70 -20.69 -7.46
N LYS A 301 -0.75 -19.88 -8.52
CA LYS A 301 -0.59 -18.43 -8.41
C LYS A 301 -1.82 -17.72 -7.84
N GLN A 302 -3.01 -18.26 -8.05
CA GLN A 302 -4.27 -17.61 -7.67
C GLN A 302 -4.96 -18.19 -6.44
N ALA A 303 -4.47 -19.28 -5.84
CA ALA A 303 -5.21 -20.05 -4.84
C ALA A 303 -5.73 -19.20 -3.66
N ARG A 304 -4.88 -18.30 -3.16
CA ARG A 304 -5.23 -17.35 -2.11
C ARG A 304 -6.24 -16.30 -2.55
N LEU A 305 -6.05 -15.77 -3.76
CA LEU A 305 -6.96 -14.79 -4.34
C LEU A 305 -8.34 -15.41 -4.56
N LEU A 306 -8.39 -16.67 -5.00
CA LEU A 306 -9.62 -17.46 -5.13
C LEU A 306 -10.34 -17.64 -3.78
N PHE A 307 -9.60 -17.91 -2.71
CA PHE A 307 -10.18 -17.96 -1.37
C PHE A 307 -10.79 -16.61 -0.98
N LEU A 308 -10.07 -15.51 -1.20
CA LEU A 308 -10.58 -14.16 -0.90
C LEU A 308 -11.83 -13.82 -1.73
N CYS A 309 -11.85 -14.18 -3.03
CA CYS A 309 -13.05 -14.06 -3.87
C CYS A 309 -14.22 -14.93 -3.36
N PHE A 310 -13.95 -16.12 -2.83
CA PHE A 310 -14.98 -17.02 -2.31
C PHE A 310 -15.61 -16.51 -1.01
N ILE A 311 -14.80 -15.97 -0.09
CA ILE A 311 -15.27 -15.55 1.23
C ILE A 311 -15.93 -14.17 1.23
N ARG A 312 -15.49 -13.27 0.35
CA ARG A 312 -16.01 -11.90 0.25
C ARG A 312 -17.54 -11.82 0.17
N PRO A 313 -18.23 -12.51 -0.77
CA PRO A 313 -19.69 -12.45 -0.86
C PRO A 313 -20.42 -13.03 0.36
N ILE A 314 -19.79 -13.95 1.10
CA ILE A 314 -20.37 -14.56 2.32
C ILE A 314 -20.37 -13.55 3.48
N ILE A 315 -19.35 -12.71 3.56
CA ILE A 315 -19.20 -11.75 4.67
C ILE A 315 -19.74 -10.34 4.34
N ASN A 316 -19.93 -10.02 3.05
CA ASN A 316 -20.35 -8.70 2.59
C ASN A 316 -21.63 -8.22 3.32
N GLY A 317 -21.61 -6.97 3.78
CA GLY A 317 -22.74 -6.30 4.44
C GLY A 317 -22.76 -6.41 5.97
N THR A 318 -22.21 -7.48 6.57
CA THR A 318 -22.20 -7.68 8.05
C THR A 318 -20.79 -7.85 8.64
N GLY A 319 -19.82 -8.29 7.84
CA GLY A 319 -18.45 -8.48 8.25
C GLY A 319 -17.43 -7.81 7.33
N PHE A 320 -16.17 -7.86 7.73
CA PHE A 320 -15.02 -7.42 6.95
C PHE A 320 -13.87 -8.39 7.18
N TYR A 321 -13.00 -8.56 6.19
CA TYR A 321 -11.72 -9.24 6.39
C TYR A 321 -10.57 -8.25 6.21
N TYR A 322 -9.45 -8.54 6.85
CA TYR A 322 -8.18 -7.94 6.52
C TYR A 322 -7.10 -9.02 6.48
N VAL A 323 -6.05 -8.75 5.70
CA VAL A 323 -4.88 -9.62 5.62
C VAL A 323 -3.82 -9.03 6.53
N GLU A 324 -3.29 -9.82 7.47
CA GLU A 324 -2.27 -9.31 8.39
C GLU A 324 -0.93 -9.11 7.65
N PRO A 325 -0.38 -7.88 7.59
CA PRO A 325 0.79 -7.61 6.77
C PRO A 325 2.08 -8.23 7.31
N GLN A 326 2.17 -8.38 8.63
CA GLN A 326 3.39 -8.79 9.33
C GLN A 326 3.70 -10.28 9.17
N THR A 327 2.75 -11.07 8.68
CA THR A 327 2.87 -12.52 8.69
C THR A 327 3.34 -13.10 7.37
N ARG A 328 3.63 -12.35 6.32
CA ARG A 328 3.99 -12.91 4.99
C ARG A 328 5.35 -13.63 4.86
N GLN A 329 5.97 -14.05 5.96
CA GLN A 329 7.15 -14.92 5.94
C GLN A 329 6.77 -16.34 5.45
N ASP A 330 7.63 -16.99 4.67
CA ASP A 330 7.47 -18.39 4.21
C ASP A 330 6.26 -18.69 3.29
N ASN A 331 5.83 -17.76 2.42
CA ASN A 331 4.65 -17.93 1.55
C ASN A 331 3.40 -18.28 2.38
N ARG A 332 3.00 -17.39 3.30
CA ARG A 332 1.73 -17.48 4.05
C ARG A 332 0.94 -16.19 3.96
N MET A 333 -0.36 -16.29 4.21
CA MET A 333 -1.28 -15.17 4.25
C MET A 333 -2.28 -15.42 5.36
N ASP A 334 -2.24 -14.59 6.40
CA ASP A 334 -3.18 -14.71 7.51
C ASP A 334 -4.34 -13.76 7.25
N VAL A 335 -5.53 -14.31 7.15
CA VAL A 335 -6.78 -13.60 6.92
C VAL A 335 -7.55 -13.60 8.23
N VAL A 336 -7.80 -12.40 8.75
CA VAL A 336 -8.70 -12.21 9.89
C VAL A 336 -10.03 -11.75 9.36
N ILE A 337 -11.07 -12.51 9.65
CA ILE A 337 -12.46 -12.16 9.34
C ILE A 337 -13.10 -11.68 10.64
N THR A 338 -13.68 -10.49 10.63
CA THR A 338 -14.58 -10.05 11.69
C THR A 338 -16.01 -10.13 11.18
N TYR A 339 -16.85 -10.90 11.85
CA TYR A 339 -18.28 -11.07 11.52
C TYR A 339 -19.08 -11.17 12.82
N ASN A 340 -20.18 -10.41 12.92
CA ASN A 340 -21.02 -10.38 14.14
C ASN A 340 -20.23 -10.14 15.45
N LYS A 341 -19.26 -9.21 15.42
CA LYS A 341 -18.33 -8.89 16.54
C LYS A 341 -17.42 -10.04 16.99
N LYS A 342 -17.34 -11.14 16.25
CA LYS A 342 -16.37 -12.23 16.46
C LYS A 342 -15.25 -12.18 15.43
N GLN A 343 -14.06 -12.61 15.83
CA GLN A 343 -12.90 -12.73 14.96
C GLN A 343 -12.67 -14.20 14.59
N TYR A 344 -12.33 -14.44 13.33
CA TYR A 344 -11.98 -15.76 12.81
C TYR A 344 -10.62 -15.65 12.12
N ILE A 345 -9.66 -16.41 12.61
CA ILE A 345 -8.27 -16.37 12.16
C ILE A 345 -8.02 -17.54 11.22
N ILE A 346 -7.72 -17.24 9.95
CA ILE A 346 -7.53 -18.23 8.89
C ILE A 346 -6.13 -18.06 8.28
N GLU A 347 -5.27 -19.06 8.45
CA GLU A 347 -3.96 -19.11 7.79
C GLU A 347 -4.07 -19.81 6.42
N LEU A 348 -3.57 -19.15 5.38
CA LEU A 348 -3.59 -19.64 4.00
C LEU A 348 -2.17 -19.94 3.51
N LYS A 349 -1.86 -21.23 3.35
CA LYS A 349 -0.48 -21.68 3.13
C LYS A 349 -0.33 -22.58 1.91
N ILE A 350 0.71 -22.34 1.12
CA ILE A 350 1.06 -23.23 0.01
C ILE A 350 1.86 -24.41 0.56
N TRP A 351 1.39 -25.63 0.31
CA TRP A 351 1.97 -26.86 0.84
C TRP A 351 3.20 -27.29 0.02
N HIS A 352 4.33 -27.47 0.71
CA HIS A 352 5.61 -27.93 0.12
C HIS A 352 6.22 -29.12 0.89
N GLY A 353 5.45 -29.86 1.68
CA GLY A 353 5.88 -31.05 2.44
C GLY A 353 5.63 -30.99 3.96
N LYS A 354 5.58 -32.17 4.60
CA LYS A 354 5.14 -32.38 6.00
C LYS A 354 5.92 -31.58 7.07
N VAL A 355 7.23 -31.35 6.90
CA VAL A 355 8.02 -30.58 7.88
C VAL A 355 7.59 -29.12 7.96
N LYS A 356 7.03 -28.57 6.87
CA LYS A 356 6.50 -27.20 6.83
C LYS A 356 5.06 -27.09 7.32
N GLU A 357 4.37 -28.22 7.46
CA GLU A 357 3.00 -28.34 7.95
C GLU A 357 2.94 -28.10 9.46
N GLN A 358 3.76 -28.83 10.24
CA GLN A 358 3.87 -28.63 11.69
C GLN A 358 4.24 -27.19 12.05
N LYS A 359 5.17 -26.58 11.31
CA LYS A 359 5.52 -25.16 11.48
C LYS A 359 4.35 -24.21 11.24
N GLY A 360 3.38 -24.57 10.40
CA GLY A 360 2.15 -23.79 10.20
C GLY A 360 1.23 -23.88 11.41
N LEU A 361 1.01 -25.08 11.95
CA LEU A 361 0.22 -25.26 13.17
C LEU A 361 0.79 -24.48 14.35
N ASP A 362 2.11 -24.56 14.59
CA ASP A 362 2.75 -23.80 15.67
C ASP A 362 2.62 -22.27 15.48
N GLN A 363 2.49 -21.80 14.23
CA GLN A 363 2.30 -20.38 13.92
C GLN A 363 0.86 -19.94 14.18
N VAL A 364 -0.14 -20.73 13.76
CA VAL A 364 -1.55 -20.48 14.09
C VAL A 364 -1.73 -20.41 15.60
N VAL A 365 -1.15 -21.35 16.36
CA VAL A 365 -1.21 -21.33 17.84
C VAL A 365 -0.65 -20.02 18.40
N ARG A 366 0.55 -19.60 17.99
CA ARG A 366 1.15 -18.33 18.44
C ARG A 366 0.28 -17.12 18.10
N TYR A 367 -0.35 -17.14 16.93
CA TYR A 367 -1.21 -16.03 16.51
C TYR A 367 -2.52 -16.02 17.32
N LEU A 368 -3.14 -17.17 17.55
CA LEU A 368 -4.30 -17.32 18.44
C LEU A 368 -3.99 -16.80 19.86
N ASP A 369 -2.82 -17.13 20.42
CA ASP A 369 -2.40 -16.60 21.73
C ASP A 369 -2.27 -15.07 21.73
N SER A 370 -1.71 -14.50 20.66
CA SER A 370 -1.58 -13.04 20.54
C SER A 370 -2.93 -12.32 20.48
N GLN A 371 -3.97 -13.00 20.01
CA GLN A 371 -5.33 -12.48 19.89
C GLN A 371 -6.25 -12.93 21.03
N ASN A 372 -5.75 -13.69 22.02
CA ASN A 372 -6.56 -14.33 23.07
C ASN A 372 -7.69 -15.21 22.51
N GLU A 373 -7.48 -15.83 21.35
CA GLU A 373 -8.42 -16.73 20.72
C GLU A 373 -8.04 -18.19 21.00
N ASN A 374 -9.05 -19.08 21.03
CA ASN A 374 -8.84 -20.52 21.27
C ASN A 374 -9.09 -21.39 20.02
N THR A 375 -9.66 -20.80 18.97
CA THR A 375 -10.04 -21.51 17.75
C THR A 375 -9.47 -20.81 16.53
N GLY A 376 -8.78 -21.58 15.68
CA GLY A 376 -8.21 -21.09 14.41
C GLY A 376 -8.48 -22.02 13.25
N TYR A 377 -8.11 -21.58 12.05
CA TYR A 377 -8.38 -22.30 10.82
C TYR A 377 -7.14 -22.29 9.92
N LEU A 378 -6.89 -23.40 9.24
CA LEU A 378 -5.74 -23.57 8.35
C LEU A 378 -6.19 -24.14 7.01
N VAL A 379 -5.85 -23.45 5.92
CA VAL A 379 -6.08 -23.91 4.55
C VAL A 379 -4.74 -24.20 3.90
N LEU A 380 -4.50 -25.48 3.61
CA LEU A 380 -3.28 -25.96 2.96
C LEU A 380 -3.54 -26.18 1.47
N PHE A 381 -2.99 -25.32 0.63
CA PHE A 381 -3.06 -25.46 -0.82
C PHE A 381 -2.02 -26.47 -1.30
N SER A 382 -2.45 -27.69 -1.62
CA SER A 382 -1.59 -28.75 -2.13
C SER A 382 -1.75 -28.86 -3.65
N PHE A 383 -0.63 -28.86 -4.38
CA PHE A 383 -0.64 -28.98 -5.85
C PHE A 383 -0.15 -30.34 -6.32
N ASN A 384 -0.04 -31.31 -5.41
CA ASN A 384 0.30 -32.68 -5.75
C ASN A 384 -0.83 -33.35 -6.53
N LYS A 385 -0.51 -33.98 -7.67
CA LYS A 385 -1.46 -34.77 -8.47
C LYS A 385 -2.12 -35.93 -7.72
N LYS A 386 -1.46 -36.43 -6.66
CA LYS A 386 -1.95 -37.50 -5.78
C LYS A 386 -2.37 -36.98 -4.40
N LYS A 387 -2.69 -35.69 -4.26
CA LYS A 387 -3.11 -35.13 -2.97
C LYS A 387 -4.42 -35.78 -2.52
N GLU A 388 -4.50 -35.99 -1.21
CA GLU A 388 -5.75 -36.35 -0.55
C GLU A 388 -6.40 -35.07 -0.02
N TYR A 389 -7.70 -34.93 -0.25
CA TYR A 389 -8.49 -33.84 0.30
C TYR A 389 -8.91 -34.24 1.71
N THR A 390 -8.24 -33.71 2.72
CA THR A 390 -8.51 -33.98 4.13
C THR A 390 -9.17 -32.78 4.80
N ARG A 391 -9.90 -33.05 5.88
CA ARG A 391 -10.49 -32.05 6.76
C ARG A 391 -10.55 -32.63 8.16
N GLU A 392 -9.94 -31.97 9.13
CA GLU A 392 -9.91 -32.47 10.49
C GLU A 392 -9.75 -31.37 11.53
N TRP A 393 -10.19 -31.67 12.75
CA TRP A 393 -9.92 -30.84 13.92
C TRP A 393 -8.67 -31.35 14.61
N ILE A 394 -7.70 -30.46 14.78
CA ILE A 394 -6.43 -30.73 15.45
C ILE A 394 -6.45 -29.98 16.78
N GLU A 395 -6.17 -30.69 17.87
CA GLU A 395 -5.93 -30.07 19.18
C GLU A 395 -4.41 -29.95 19.40
N LEU A 396 -3.94 -28.73 19.62
CA LEU A 396 -2.53 -28.43 19.82
C LEU A 396 -2.39 -27.32 20.85
N GLU A 397 -1.60 -27.56 21.91
CA GLU A 397 -1.32 -26.58 22.97
C GLU A 397 -2.58 -25.92 23.58
N GLY A 398 -3.66 -26.69 23.71
CA GLY A 398 -4.95 -26.20 24.26
C GLY A 398 -5.77 -25.35 23.28
N LYS A 399 -5.31 -25.21 22.03
CA LYS A 399 -6.03 -24.57 20.92
C LYS A 399 -6.68 -25.63 20.04
N ARG A 400 -7.77 -25.24 19.38
CA ARG A 400 -8.50 -26.08 18.44
C ARG A 400 -8.39 -25.50 17.02
N ILE A 401 -7.76 -26.23 16.11
CA ILE A 401 -7.50 -25.77 14.74
C ILE A 401 -8.26 -26.66 13.76
N PHE A 402 -9.07 -26.07 12.88
CA PHE A 402 -9.68 -26.81 11.78
C PHE A 402 -8.80 -26.70 10.53
N GLU A 403 -8.22 -27.82 10.11
CA GLU A 403 -7.35 -27.89 8.93
C GLU A 403 -8.14 -28.44 7.73
N VAL A 404 -7.95 -27.81 6.57
CA VAL A 404 -8.49 -28.27 5.29
C VAL A 404 -7.40 -28.26 4.22
N VAL A 405 -7.16 -29.42 3.60
CA VAL A 405 -6.21 -29.55 2.47
C VAL A 405 -6.96 -29.42 1.14
N VAL A 406 -6.63 -28.40 0.35
CA VAL A 406 -7.33 -28.04 -0.89
C VAL A 406 -6.53 -28.25 -2.16
#